data_AF-A0A7K5IVQ0-F1
#
_entry.id   AF-A0A7K5IVQ0-F1
#
_cell.length_a   1.000
_cell.length_b   1.000
_cell.length_c   1.000
_cell.angle_alpha   90.00
_cell.angle_beta   90.00
_cell.angle_gamma   90.00
#
_symmetry.space_group_name_H-M   'P 1'
#
loop_
_entity.id
_entity.type
_entity.pdbx_description
1 polymer ?
#
loop_
_entity_poly.entity_id
_entity_poly.type
_entity_poly.pdbx_seq_one_letter_code
_entity_poly.pdbx_strand_id
1 'polypeptide(L)'
;PSAPSQYPSAPSQHPSAPSQHPSAPSRCPSASPRLPGAPPEEPRRSGGSRRQIRHLEHLLRVYASEIRRLQERELDLAELDSADSPYLQENRLKRRMMRIFRRLCQLKECSSLTGRVLEQRIRFRGTRYPEVNRRIERFINRPDAFPDYSDILREIRGASARHGLGLGRRQMENMAQEAFREVGNRLQERRHLDLVYNFGSHLTDQYRPGTDPALSDPELAQRLRRNRRLALARLDDVIARFAQRQE
;
A
#
# COMPACT_ATOMS: atom_id res chain seq x y z
N PRO A 1 19.40 36.57 -18.46
CA PRO A 1 18.00 36.17 -18.76
C PRO A 1 17.59 35.03 -17.84
N SER A 2 17.06 35.42 -16.68
CA SER A 2 16.72 34.55 -15.56
C SER A 2 15.34 33.94 -15.76
N ALA A 3 15.24 32.62 -15.76
CA ALA A 3 13.96 31.90 -15.72
C ALA A 3 13.75 31.34 -14.31
N PRO A 4 12.63 31.63 -13.63
CA PRO A 4 12.39 31.12 -12.28
C PRO A 4 11.88 29.67 -12.35
N SER A 5 12.58 28.77 -11.67
CA SER A 5 12.13 27.39 -11.46
C SER A 5 11.02 27.38 -10.42
N GLN A 6 9.77 27.32 -10.89
CA GLN A 6 8.59 27.13 -10.05
C GLN A 6 8.39 25.64 -9.79
N TYR A 7 8.82 25.17 -8.63
CA TYR A 7 8.26 23.95 -8.03
C TYR A 7 7.25 24.38 -6.97
N PRO A 8 6.02 23.82 -6.96
CA PRO A 8 5.03 24.19 -5.97
C PRO A 8 5.41 23.59 -4.61
N SER A 9 5.60 24.47 -3.63
CA SER A 9 5.66 24.11 -2.22
C SER A 9 4.31 23.53 -1.79
N ALA A 10 4.26 22.24 -1.49
CA ALA A 10 3.06 21.64 -0.89
C ALA A 10 3.02 22.00 0.61
N PRO A 11 1.89 22.52 1.12
CA PRO A 11 1.75 22.80 2.54
C PRO A 11 1.55 21.51 3.34
N SER A 12 2.44 21.25 4.30
CA SER A 12 2.23 20.23 5.34
C SER A 12 1.08 20.65 6.24
N GLN A 13 -0.13 20.16 5.94
CA GLN A 13 -1.27 20.22 6.84
C GLN A 13 -1.65 18.80 7.24
N HIS A 14 -1.23 18.39 8.42
CA HIS A 14 -1.79 17.22 9.11
C HIS A 14 -3.14 17.64 9.70
N PRO A 15 -4.25 16.93 9.42
CA PRO A 15 -5.47 17.14 10.18
C PRO A 15 -5.35 16.43 11.54
N SER A 16 -5.43 17.23 12.62
CA SER A 16 -5.62 16.76 13.99
C SER A 16 -7.00 16.12 14.14
N ALA A 17 -7.08 14.87 14.58
CA ALA A 17 -8.34 14.20 14.88
C ALA A 17 -8.70 14.37 16.38
N PRO A 18 -9.93 14.79 16.73
CA PRO A 18 -10.37 14.84 18.11
C PRO A 18 -10.84 13.45 18.59
N SER A 19 -10.38 13.04 19.77
CA SER A 19 -10.94 11.94 20.55
C SER A 19 -12.30 12.32 21.11
N GLN A 20 -13.35 11.60 20.75
CA GLN A 20 -14.60 11.57 21.52
C GLN A 20 -15.22 10.15 21.46
N HIS A 21 -15.23 9.48 22.62
CA HIS A 21 -16.19 8.42 22.91
C HIS A 21 -17.60 9.01 23.00
N PRO A 22 -18.64 8.21 22.71
CA PRO A 22 -19.74 8.18 23.66
C PRO A 22 -20.21 6.76 24.01
N SER A 23 -20.64 6.66 25.26
CA SER A 23 -21.18 5.50 25.94
C SER A 23 -22.72 5.41 25.81
N ALA A 24 -23.22 4.18 25.81
CA ALA A 24 -24.54 3.73 26.30
C ALA A 24 -25.78 3.90 25.35
N PRO A 25 -26.94 3.28 25.69
CA PRO A 25 -27.35 1.99 25.12
C PRO A 25 -28.72 2.07 24.41
N SER A 26 -28.97 1.19 23.43
CA SER A 26 -30.30 1.07 22.81
C SER A 26 -30.81 -0.37 22.91
N ARG A 27 -31.66 -0.59 23.92
CA ARG A 27 -32.66 -1.67 23.96
C ARG A 27 -33.75 -1.37 22.93
N CYS A 28 -34.24 -2.39 22.23
CA CYS A 28 -35.62 -2.51 21.73
C CYS A 28 -35.84 -3.92 21.12
N PRO A 29 -37.08 -4.41 20.98
CA PRO A 29 -37.58 -5.47 21.86
C PRO A 29 -38.07 -6.75 21.16
N SER A 30 -38.28 -7.78 21.99
CA SER A 30 -39.28 -8.86 21.90
C SER A 30 -39.61 -9.52 20.54
N ALA A 31 -39.16 -10.78 20.45
CA ALA A 31 -39.96 -11.97 20.15
C ALA A 31 -41.09 -11.87 19.11
N SER A 32 -40.92 -12.58 18.00
CA SER A 32 -42.02 -13.12 17.19
C SER A 32 -41.93 -14.65 17.13
N PRO A 33 -43.06 -15.37 16.99
CA PRO A 33 -43.17 -16.79 17.32
C PRO A 33 -42.56 -17.69 16.25
N ARG A 34 -41.95 -18.79 16.69
CA ARG A 34 -41.36 -19.84 15.84
C ARG A 34 -42.44 -20.59 15.06
N LEU A 35 -42.31 -20.63 13.74
CA LEU A 35 -42.95 -21.63 12.88
C LEU A 35 -42.18 -22.96 12.97
N PRO A 36 -42.84 -24.12 13.08
CA PRO A 36 -42.16 -25.42 13.15
C PRO A 36 -41.89 -25.94 11.74
N GLY A 37 -40.61 -26.15 11.39
CA GLY A 37 -40.25 -26.80 10.11
C GLY A 37 -39.00 -26.27 9.40
N ALA A 38 -38.02 -25.72 10.12
CA ALA A 38 -36.71 -25.45 9.54
C ALA A 38 -35.84 -26.73 9.59
N PRO A 39 -35.17 -27.13 8.48
CA PRO A 39 -34.22 -28.24 8.49
C PRO A 39 -33.07 -27.95 9.47
N PRO A 40 -32.41 -28.98 10.02
CA PRO A 40 -31.38 -28.80 11.05
C PRO A 40 -30.31 -27.84 10.55
N GLU A 41 -30.06 -26.76 11.31
CA GLU A 41 -28.89 -25.90 11.10
C GLU A 41 -27.67 -26.80 10.99
N GLU A 42 -26.94 -26.69 9.86
CA GLU A 42 -25.65 -27.34 9.71
C GLU A 42 -24.77 -27.02 10.92
N PRO A 43 -24.00 -27.98 11.45
CA PRO A 43 -23.14 -27.73 12.59
C PRO A 43 -22.19 -26.58 12.22
N ARG A 44 -22.35 -25.44 12.89
CA ARG A 44 -21.39 -24.32 12.82
C ARG A 44 -20.01 -24.94 12.98
N ARG A 45 -19.20 -24.88 11.91
CA ARG A 45 -17.83 -25.38 11.93
C ARG A 45 -17.17 -24.79 13.17
N SER A 46 -16.77 -25.66 14.09
CA SER A 46 -16.21 -25.22 15.34
C SER A 46 -14.90 -24.51 15.03
N GLY A 47 -14.88 -23.18 15.26
CA GLY A 47 -13.69 -22.37 15.12
C GLY A 47 -12.49 -23.02 15.82
N GLY A 48 -11.28 -22.69 15.36
CA GLY A 48 -10.06 -23.36 15.77
C GLY A 48 -9.90 -23.49 17.29
N SER A 49 -9.26 -24.58 17.75
CA SER A 49 -9.05 -24.83 19.18
C SER A 49 -8.50 -23.60 19.90
N ARG A 50 -9.20 -23.13 20.94
CA ARG A 50 -8.82 -21.93 21.72
C ARG A 50 -7.38 -22.00 22.24
N ARG A 51 -6.89 -23.21 22.55
CA ARG A 51 -5.50 -23.45 22.96
C ARG A 51 -4.52 -23.18 21.82
N GLN A 52 -4.83 -23.67 20.61
CA GLN A 52 -4.02 -23.44 19.41
C GLN A 52 -3.97 -21.95 19.05
N ILE A 53 -5.10 -21.24 19.13
CA ILE A 53 -5.16 -19.79 18.87
C ILE A 53 -4.24 -19.03 19.84
N ARG A 54 -4.35 -19.30 21.15
CA ARG A 54 -3.49 -18.67 22.17
C ARG A 54 -2.01 -18.95 21.94
N HIS A 55 -1.66 -20.18 21.56
CA HIS A 55 -0.28 -20.56 21.27
C HIS A 55 0.27 -19.78 20.08
N LEU A 56 -0.47 -19.70 18.97
CA LEU A 56 -0.06 -18.95 17.79
C LEU A 56 0.04 -17.44 18.06
N GLU A 57 -0.86 -16.87 18.86
CA GLU A 57 -0.78 -15.46 19.30
C GLU A 57 0.42 -15.18 20.19
N HIS A 58 0.80 -16.13 21.05
CA HIS A 58 2.03 -16.04 21.82
C HIS A 58 3.26 -16.11 20.91
N LEU A 59 3.28 -17.04 19.95
CA LEU A 59 4.37 -17.17 19.00
C LEU A 59 4.55 -15.93 18.12
N LEU A 60 3.46 -15.25 17.73
CA LEU A 60 3.54 -13.95 17.06
C LEU A 60 4.25 -12.90 17.91
N ARG A 61 3.97 -12.84 19.22
CA ARG A 61 4.63 -11.91 20.14
C ARG A 61 6.12 -12.19 20.27
N VAL A 62 6.50 -13.47 20.38
CA VAL A 62 7.92 -13.90 20.41
C VAL A 62 8.65 -13.52 19.13
N TYR A 63 8.03 -13.74 17.96
CA TYR A 63 8.63 -13.32 16.69
C TYR A 63 8.71 -11.80 16.56
N ALA A 64 7.71 -11.05 17.04
CA ALA A 64 7.75 -9.60 17.03
C ALA A 64 8.89 -9.05 17.90
N SER A 65 9.13 -9.61 19.09
CA SER A 65 10.24 -9.19 19.95
C SER A 65 11.60 -9.54 19.33
N GLU A 66 11.73 -10.73 18.73
CA GLU A 66 12.99 -11.12 18.08
C GLU A 66 13.29 -10.29 16.84
N ILE A 67 12.26 -9.94 16.04
CA ILE A 67 12.42 -9.02 14.91
C ILE A 67 12.92 -7.65 15.39
N ARG A 68 12.38 -7.11 16.49
CA ARG A 68 12.86 -5.82 17.04
C ARG A 68 14.33 -5.90 17.46
N ARG A 69 14.71 -6.99 18.14
CA ARG A 69 16.10 -7.24 18.55
C ARG A 69 17.05 -7.31 17.35
N LEU A 70 16.64 -7.97 16.26
CA LEU A 70 17.43 -8.05 15.03
C LEU A 70 17.53 -6.71 14.31
N GLN A 71 16.48 -5.88 14.34
CA GLN A 71 16.46 -4.55 13.73
C GLN A 71 17.39 -3.55 14.43
N GLU A 72 17.64 -3.74 15.72
CA GLU A 72 18.54 -2.91 16.53
C GLU A 72 20.02 -3.31 16.38
N ARG A 73 20.30 -4.47 15.77
CA ARG A 73 21.68 -4.94 15.60
C ARG A 73 22.37 -4.19 14.47
N GLU A 74 23.53 -3.61 14.78
CA GLU A 74 24.44 -3.05 13.78
C GLU A 74 25.14 -4.17 13.01
N LEU A 75 25.35 -3.98 11.71
CA LEU A 75 26.03 -4.93 10.83
C LEU A 75 27.37 -4.35 10.39
N ASP A 76 28.43 -5.14 10.52
CA ASP A 76 29.71 -4.84 9.90
C ASP A 76 29.77 -5.31 8.43
N LEU A 77 30.89 -5.01 7.74
CA LEU A 77 31.05 -5.35 6.33
C LEU A 77 31.10 -6.86 6.06
N ALA A 78 31.61 -7.67 7.00
CA ALA A 78 31.68 -9.12 6.85
C ALA A 78 30.30 -9.74 7.04
N GLU A 79 29.52 -9.23 7.99
CA GLU A 79 28.14 -9.63 8.22
C GLU A 79 27.21 -9.25 7.06
N LEU A 80 27.48 -8.14 6.36
CA LEU A 80 26.73 -7.79 5.14
C LEU A 80 26.89 -8.82 4.02
N ASP A 81 28.01 -9.53 3.96
CA ASP A 81 28.28 -10.60 2.98
C ASP A 81 27.82 -11.99 3.47
N SER A 82 27.38 -12.09 4.74
CA SER A 82 26.97 -13.37 5.33
C SER A 82 25.54 -13.77 4.94
N ALA A 83 25.37 -15.03 4.52
CA ALA A 83 24.07 -15.64 4.26
C ALA A 83 23.18 -15.79 5.52
N ASP A 84 23.79 -15.68 6.70
CA ASP A 84 23.12 -15.71 7.99
C ASP A 84 23.18 -14.37 8.73
N SER A 85 23.29 -13.28 7.98
CA SER A 85 23.24 -11.93 8.54
C SER A 85 21.94 -11.65 9.32
N PRO A 86 21.97 -10.79 10.35
CA PRO A 86 20.79 -10.39 11.11
C PRO A 86 19.64 -9.90 10.22
N TYR A 87 19.97 -9.18 9.14
CA TYR A 87 19.01 -8.70 8.14
C TYR A 87 18.28 -9.84 7.42
N LEU A 88 18.99 -10.89 6.99
CA LEU A 88 18.38 -12.05 6.36
C LEU A 88 17.56 -12.88 7.35
N GLN A 89 18.03 -12.99 8.60
CA GLN A 89 17.28 -13.62 9.69
C GLN A 89 15.94 -12.90 9.96
N GLU A 90 15.95 -11.57 10.01
CA GLU A 90 14.76 -10.73 10.18
C GLU A 90 13.73 -11.01 9.08
N ASN A 91 14.16 -11.04 7.82
CA ASN A 91 13.29 -11.36 6.68
C ASN A 91 12.69 -12.79 6.79
N ARG A 92 13.50 -13.79 7.18
CA ARG A 92 13.02 -15.16 7.41
C ARG A 92 11.95 -15.22 8.51
N LEU A 93 12.14 -14.49 9.60
CA LEU A 93 11.15 -14.38 10.69
C LEU A 93 9.88 -13.65 10.26
N LYS A 94 9.97 -12.51 9.56
CA LYS A 94 8.80 -11.81 9.00
C LYS A 94 7.96 -12.72 8.10
N ARG A 95 8.59 -13.52 7.24
CA ARG A 95 7.88 -14.52 6.40
C ARG A 95 7.19 -15.59 7.23
N ARG A 96 7.82 -16.09 8.30
CA ARG A 96 7.20 -17.05 9.25
C ARG A 96 6.02 -16.40 10.00
N MET A 97 6.18 -15.17 10.45
CA MET A 97 5.15 -14.38 11.12
C MET A 97 3.89 -14.24 10.24
N MET A 98 4.05 -13.90 8.96
CA MET A 98 2.92 -13.79 8.04
C MET A 98 2.21 -15.13 7.79
N ARG A 99 2.93 -16.27 7.81
CA ARG A 99 2.31 -17.59 7.73
C ARG A 99 1.44 -17.89 8.96
N ILE A 100 1.93 -17.56 10.16
CA ILE A 100 1.17 -17.70 11.40
C ILE A 100 -0.07 -16.80 11.37
N PHE A 101 0.08 -15.54 10.95
CA PHE A 101 -1.03 -14.60 10.82
C PHE A 101 -2.15 -15.15 9.91
N ARG A 102 -1.81 -15.65 8.72
CA ARG A 102 -2.80 -16.26 7.82
C ARG A 102 -3.49 -17.47 8.44
N ARG A 103 -2.75 -18.31 9.17
CA ARG A 103 -3.32 -19.46 9.88
C ARG A 103 -4.28 -19.01 10.99
N LEU A 104 -3.94 -17.95 11.72
CA LEU A 104 -4.82 -17.36 12.73
C LEU A 104 -6.10 -16.81 12.10
N CYS A 105 -6.02 -16.11 10.96
CA CYS A 105 -7.21 -15.65 10.23
C CYS A 105 -8.13 -16.80 9.84
N GLN A 106 -7.57 -17.92 9.35
CA GLN A 106 -8.34 -19.13 9.03
C GLN A 106 -9.03 -19.73 10.27
N LEU A 107 -8.31 -19.84 11.40
CA LEU A 107 -8.85 -20.43 12.63
C LEU A 107 -9.92 -19.56 13.29
N LYS A 108 -9.84 -18.23 13.09
CA LYS A 108 -10.81 -17.24 13.60
C LYS A 108 -11.92 -16.91 12.60
N GLU A 109 -11.92 -17.52 11.42
CA GLU A 109 -12.88 -17.27 10.33
C GLU A 109 -12.96 -15.78 9.94
N CYS A 110 -11.82 -15.09 9.90
CA CYS A 110 -11.74 -13.70 9.49
C CYS A 110 -10.88 -13.52 8.23
N SER A 111 -11.06 -12.36 7.58
CA SER A 111 -10.27 -11.99 6.40
C SER A 111 -8.79 -11.82 6.76
N SER A 112 -7.91 -12.10 5.78
CA SER A 112 -6.46 -11.86 5.89
C SER A 112 -6.05 -10.43 5.54
N LEU A 113 -7.01 -9.52 5.33
CA LEU A 113 -6.75 -8.10 5.08
C LEU A 113 -6.10 -7.46 6.31
N THR A 114 -5.08 -6.65 6.10
CA THR A 114 -4.35 -5.98 7.19
C THR A 114 -4.69 -4.50 7.31
N GLY A 115 -5.57 -3.98 6.45
CA GLY A 115 -5.97 -2.57 6.45
C GLY A 115 -5.01 -1.68 5.68
N ARG A 116 -4.20 -2.26 4.77
CA ARG A 116 -3.23 -1.50 3.96
C ARG A 116 -3.91 -0.57 2.97
N VAL A 117 -3.22 0.51 2.59
CA VAL A 117 -3.72 1.44 1.59
C VAL A 117 -3.86 0.76 0.22
N LEU A 118 -2.98 -0.20 -0.10
CA LEU A 118 -3.09 -1.00 -1.32
C LEU A 118 -4.37 -1.84 -1.40
N GLU A 119 -4.98 -2.18 -0.25
CA GLU A 119 -6.24 -2.94 -0.20
C GLU A 119 -7.46 -2.03 -0.47
N GLN A 120 -7.28 -0.71 -0.42
CA GLN A 120 -8.37 0.25 -0.67
C GLN A 120 -8.69 0.29 -2.17
N ARG A 121 -9.99 0.14 -2.46
CA ARG A 121 -10.53 0.15 -3.82
C ARG A 121 -10.50 1.57 -4.39
N ILE A 122 -9.78 1.75 -5.51
CA ILE A 122 -9.81 2.98 -6.29
C ILE A 122 -11.11 2.99 -7.09
N ARG A 123 -11.97 3.98 -6.86
CA ARG A 123 -13.16 4.21 -7.70
C ARG A 123 -12.74 4.94 -8.96
N PHE A 124 -13.32 4.60 -10.11
CA PHE A 124 -13.04 5.30 -11.37
C PHE A 124 -14.34 5.80 -12.00
N ARG A 125 -14.38 7.11 -12.27
CA ARG A 125 -15.55 7.81 -12.87
C ARG A 125 -15.10 8.82 -13.94
N GLY A 126 -13.98 8.56 -14.61
CA GLY A 126 -13.36 9.51 -15.54
C GLY A 126 -14.11 9.66 -16.87
N THR A 127 -15.03 8.76 -17.21
CA THR A 127 -15.80 8.83 -18.46
C THR A 127 -17.30 9.01 -18.21
N ARG A 128 -18.01 9.50 -19.23
CA ARG A 128 -19.49 9.56 -19.22
C ARG A 128 -20.18 8.20 -19.36
N TYR A 129 -19.44 7.13 -19.62
CA TYR A 129 -19.97 5.79 -19.88
C TYR A 129 -19.76 4.89 -18.64
N PRO A 130 -20.81 4.57 -17.87
CA PRO A 130 -20.69 3.74 -16.67
C PRO A 130 -20.12 2.35 -16.94
N GLU A 131 -20.36 1.79 -18.12
CA GLU A 131 -19.88 0.48 -18.56
C GLU A 131 -18.35 0.45 -18.66
N VAL A 132 -17.79 1.50 -19.25
CA VAL A 132 -16.34 1.73 -19.35
C VAL A 132 -15.76 1.94 -17.95
N ASN A 133 -16.40 2.79 -17.14
CA ASN A 133 -15.95 3.09 -15.79
C ASN A 133 -15.85 1.83 -14.92
N ARG A 134 -16.89 1.00 -14.89
CA ARG A 134 -16.91 -0.27 -14.14
C ARG A 134 -15.88 -1.28 -14.64
N ARG A 135 -15.53 -1.23 -15.93
CA ARG A 135 -14.55 -2.14 -16.52
C ARG A 135 -13.12 -1.74 -16.13
N ILE A 136 -12.78 -0.46 -16.26
CA ILE A 136 -11.50 0.10 -15.80
C ILE A 136 -11.37 -0.08 -14.28
N GLU A 137 -12.42 0.24 -13.51
CA GLU A 137 -12.40 0.10 -12.05
C GLU A 137 -12.12 -1.35 -11.61
N ARG A 138 -12.74 -2.34 -12.26
CA ARG A 138 -12.46 -3.75 -11.96
C ARG A 138 -11.02 -4.15 -12.30
N PHE A 139 -10.46 -3.57 -13.36
CA PHE A 139 -9.13 -3.90 -13.82
C PHE A 139 -8.03 -3.35 -12.90
N ILE A 140 -8.12 -2.07 -12.52
CA ILE A 140 -7.11 -1.38 -11.69
C ILE A 140 -7.07 -1.86 -10.23
N ASN A 141 -8.14 -2.53 -9.77
CA ASN A 141 -8.26 -3.07 -8.42
C ASN A 141 -7.90 -4.56 -8.33
N ARG A 142 -7.35 -5.16 -9.39
CA ARG A 142 -6.74 -6.50 -9.32
C ARG A 142 -5.42 -6.45 -8.53
N PRO A 143 -5.02 -7.55 -7.87
CA PRO A 143 -3.72 -7.62 -7.21
C PRO A 143 -2.60 -7.36 -8.22
N ASP A 144 -1.62 -6.54 -7.82
CA ASP A 144 -0.43 -6.16 -8.61
C ASP A 144 -0.70 -5.50 -9.97
N ALA A 145 -1.93 -5.07 -10.25
CA ALA A 145 -2.25 -4.39 -11.50
C ALA A 145 -1.62 -2.99 -11.55
N PHE A 146 -0.76 -2.77 -12.54
CA PHE A 146 -0.31 -1.45 -12.97
C PHE A 146 -0.38 -1.41 -14.50
N PRO A 147 -1.48 -0.91 -15.06
CA PRO A 147 -1.76 -1.04 -16.48
C PRO A 147 -0.91 -0.08 -17.30
N ASP A 148 -0.58 -0.49 -18.53
CA ASP A 148 -0.06 0.43 -19.53
C ASP A 148 -1.20 1.13 -20.30
N TYR A 149 -0.85 2.00 -21.26
CA TYR A 149 -1.83 2.67 -22.10
C TYR A 149 -2.66 1.68 -22.94
N SER A 150 -2.02 0.64 -23.47
CA SER A 150 -2.64 -0.35 -24.34
C SER A 150 -3.68 -1.19 -23.61
N ASP A 151 -3.43 -1.51 -22.34
CA ASP A 151 -4.35 -2.21 -21.46
C ASP A 151 -5.63 -1.39 -21.24
N ILE A 152 -5.49 -0.10 -20.92
CA ILE A 152 -6.65 0.79 -20.73
C ILE A 152 -7.45 0.93 -22.03
N LEU A 153 -6.77 1.09 -23.16
CA LEU A 153 -7.42 1.15 -24.47
C LEU A 153 -8.15 -0.15 -24.80
N ARG A 154 -7.58 -1.31 -24.47
CA ARG A 154 -8.20 -2.63 -24.64
C ARG A 154 -9.46 -2.76 -23.79
N GLU A 155 -9.44 -2.31 -22.54
CA GLU A 155 -10.61 -2.32 -21.67
C GLU A 155 -11.73 -1.41 -22.21
N ILE A 156 -11.40 -0.22 -22.73
CA ILE A 156 -12.39 0.69 -23.34
C ILE A 156 -12.99 0.09 -24.62
N ARG A 157 -12.16 -0.44 -25.53
CA ARG A 157 -12.63 -1.11 -26.76
C ARG A 157 -13.54 -2.28 -26.43
N GLY A 158 -13.15 -3.09 -25.45
CA GLY A 158 -13.95 -4.21 -25.00
C GLY A 158 -15.29 -3.79 -24.38
N ALA A 159 -15.33 -2.70 -23.61
CA ALA A 159 -16.59 -2.15 -23.09
C ALA A 159 -17.48 -1.60 -24.21
N SER A 160 -16.91 -0.87 -25.17
CA SER A 160 -17.61 -0.31 -26.32
C SER A 160 -18.28 -1.40 -27.17
N ALA A 161 -17.51 -2.45 -27.53
CA ALA A 161 -18.01 -3.55 -28.34
C ALA A 161 -19.09 -4.37 -27.62
N ARG A 162 -18.92 -4.62 -26.32
CA ARG A 162 -19.87 -5.40 -25.53
C ARG A 162 -21.21 -4.71 -25.34
N HIS A 163 -21.20 -3.38 -25.20
CA HIS A 163 -22.39 -2.60 -24.88
C HIS A 163 -22.92 -1.78 -26.06
N GLY A 164 -22.36 -1.94 -27.26
CA GLY A 164 -22.82 -1.25 -28.47
C GLY A 164 -22.74 0.28 -28.35
N LEU A 165 -21.69 0.82 -27.71
CA LEU A 165 -21.61 2.25 -27.38
C LEU A 165 -21.36 3.17 -28.60
N GLY A 166 -21.11 2.60 -29.78
CA GLY A 166 -20.91 3.36 -31.02
C GLY A 166 -19.70 4.29 -31.01
N LEU A 167 -18.71 4.06 -30.15
CA LEU A 167 -17.55 4.95 -30.00
C LEU A 167 -16.61 4.83 -31.20
N GLY A 168 -16.32 5.97 -31.83
CA GLY A 168 -15.32 6.04 -32.89
C GLY A 168 -13.89 5.79 -32.38
N ARG A 169 -13.00 5.34 -33.26
CA ARG A 169 -11.60 5.00 -32.89
C ARG A 169 -10.88 6.15 -32.18
N ARG A 170 -10.88 7.35 -32.76
CA ARG A 170 -10.25 8.55 -32.17
C ARG A 170 -10.82 8.91 -30.80
N GLN A 171 -12.13 8.76 -30.64
CA GLN A 171 -12.80 9.03 -29.37
C GLN A 171 -12.36 8.04 -28.28
N MET A 172 -12.20 6.75 -28.62
CA MET A 172 -11.69 5.75 -27.68
C MET A 172 -10.22 5.99 -27.33
N GLU A 173 -9.39 6.41 -28.28
CA GLU A 173 -7.98 6.74 -28.04
C GLU A 173 -7.83 7.95 -27.10
N ASN A 174 -8.58 9.03 -27.33
CA ASN A 174 -8.60 10.20 -26.43
C ASN A 174 -9.07 9.81 -25.02
N MET A 175 -10.16 9.06 -24.93
CA MET A 175 -10.69 8.55 -23.64
C MET A 175 -9.68 7.67 -22.92
N ALA A 176 -8.93 6.83 -23.65
CA ALA A 176 -7.89 5.99 -23.07
C ALA A 176 -6.72 6.81 -22.54
N GLN A 177 -6.31 7.88 -23.24
CA GLN A 177 -5.22 8.73 -22.79
C GLN A 177 -5.55 9.46 -21.49
N GLU A 178 -6.75 10.01 -21.39
CA GLU A 178 -7.24 10.68 -20.18
C GLU A 178 -7.39 9.67 -19.02
N ALA A 179 -8.05 8.55 -19.26
CA ALA A 179 -8.25 7.50 -18.27
C ALA A 179 -6.91 6.92 -17.78
N PHE A 180 -5.94 6.72 -18.68
CA PHE A 180 -4.62 6.20 -18.34
C PHE A 180 -3.86 7.15 -17.41
N ARG A 181 -3.86 8.46 -17.71
CA ARG A 181 -3.23 9.47 -16.84
C ARG A 181 -3.88 9.51 -15.45
N GLU A 182 -5.21 9.57 -15.41
CA GLU A 182 -5.95 9.63 -14.14
C GLU A 182 -5.72 8.37 -13.28
N VAL A 183 -5.86 7.19 -13.87
CA VAL A 183 -5.62 5.91 -13.21
C VAL A 183 -4.18 5.80 -12.75
N GLY A 184 -3.22 6.16 -13.60
CA GLY A 184 -1.79 6.13 -13.29
C GLY A 184 -1.45 6.97 -12.06
N ASN A 185 -1.94 8.21 -12.03
CA ASN A 185 -1.75 9.11 -10.89
C ASN A 185 -2.34 8.52 -9.60
N ARG A 186 -3.58 8.02 -9.63
CA ARG A 186 -4.23 7.40 -8.45
C ARG A 186 -3.50 6.15 -7.97
N LEU A 187 -2.99 5.32 -8.90
CA LEU A 187 -2.22 4.12 -8.55
C LEU A 187 -0.87 4.47 -7.92
N GLN A 188 -0.18 5.48 -8.46
CA GLN A 188 1.07 5.99 -7.90
C GLN A 188 0.84 6.59 -6.51
N GLU A 189 -0.17 7.42 -6.34
CA GLU A 189 -0.54 8.02 -5.05
C GLU A 189 -0.88 6.93 -4.02
N ARG A 190 -1.70 5.93 -4.39
CA ARG A 190 -2.02 4.80 -3.49
C ARG A 190 -0.76 4.04 -3.05
N ARG A 191 0.18 3.80 -3.97
CA ARG A 191 1.46 3.14 -3.66
C ARG A 191 2.36 4.02 -2.79
N HIS A 192 2.39 5.33 -3.05
CA HIS A 192 3.16 6.28 -2.25
C HIS A 192 2.64 6.36 -0.82
N LEU A 193 1.33 6.50 -0.64
CA LEU A 193 0.69 6.51 0.68
C LEU A 193 0.90 5.19 1.42
N ASP A 194 0.81 4.04 0.72
CA ASP A 194 1.11 2.75 1.33
C ASP A 194 2.56 2.66 1.81
N LEU A 195 3.51 3.17 1.04
CA LEU A 195 4.90 3.27 1.47
C LEU A 195 5.00 4.15 2.72
N VAL A 196 4.53 5.41 2.66
CA VAL A 196 4.69 6.37 3.76
C VAL A 196 4.07 5.87 5.07
N TYR A 197 2.87 5.27 5.04
CA TYR A 197 2.22 4.77 6.25
C TYR A 197 2.79 3.46 6.80
N ASN A 198 3.53 2.69 6.00
CA ASN A 198 4.07 1.39 6.40
C ASN A 198 5.60 1.33 6.29
N PHE A 199 6.26 2.50 6.26
CA PHE A 199 7.71 2.61 6.13
C PHE A 199 8.40 2.46 7.49
N GLY A 200 9.55 1.79 7.48
CA GLY A 200 10.45 1.74 8.63
C GLY A 200 10.05 0.74 9.73
N SER A 201 10.36 1.09 10.97
CA SER A 201 10.14 0.30 12.18
C SER A 201 9.97 1.19 13.41
N HIS A 202 9.94 0.58 14.61
CA HIS A 202 9.91 1.29 15.88
C HIS A 202 11.06 2.29 16.08
N LEU A 203 12.16 2.13 15.33
CA LEU A 203 13.30 3.06 15.34
C LEU A 203 13.02 4.37 14.58
N THR A 204 12.11 4.35 13.63
CA THR A 204 11.80 5.52 12.77
C THR A 204 10.42 6.11 13.04
N ASP A 205 9.57 5.46 13.84
CA ASP A 205 8.21 5.90 14.16
C ASP A 205 8.16 7.31 14.79
N GLN A 206 9.24 7.74 15.44
CA GLN A 206 9.34 9.05 16.11
C GLN A 206 9.95 10.14 15.23
N TYR A 207 10.23 9.85 13.95
CA TYR A 207 10.84 10.81 13.03
C TYR A 207 9.99 12.09 12.91
N ARG A 208 10.65 13.23 13.05
CA ARG A 208 10.06 14.56 12.86
C ARG A 208 10.96 15.39 11.96
N PRO A 209 10.45 16.01 10.87
CA PRO A 209 11.27 16.84 10.00
C PRO A 209 11.98 18.00 10.72
N GLY A 210 11.35 18.54 11.78
CA GLY A 210 11.92 19.64 12.57
C GLY A 210 13.07 19.25 13.51
N THR A 211 13.36 17.96 13.69
CA THR A 211 14.47 17.48 14.53
C THR A 211 15.71 17.11 13.71
N ASP A 212 15.79 17.54 12.44
CA ASP A 212 16.94 17.32 11.58
C ASP A 212 18.16 18.13 12.08
N PRO A 213 19.30 17.49 12.45
CA PRO A 213 20.51 18.17 12.91
C PRO A 213 21.09 19.17 11.90
N ALA A 214 20.83 18.98 10.61
CA ALA A 214 21.31 19.89 9.57
C ALA A 214 20.60 21.26 9.60
N LEU A 215 19.55 21.44 10.41
CA LEU A 215 18.90 22.74 10.60
C LEU A 215 19.72 23.66 11.53
N SER A 216 20.43 23.11 12.49
CA SER A 216 21.25 23.86 13.45
C SER A 216 22.74 23.84 13.11
N ASP A 217 23.23 22.81 12.41
CA ASP A 217 24.63 22.69 12.00
C ASP A 217 24.85 23.14 10.53
N PRO A 218 25.48 24.31 10.30
CA PRO A 218 25.72 24.83 8.95
C PRO A 218 26.76 24.04 8.16
N GLU A 219 27.74 23.40 8.83
CA GLU A 219 28.76 22.59 8.17
C GLU A 219 28.13 21.30 7.62
N LEU A 220 27.32 20.64 8.44
CA LEU A 220 26.51 19.49 8.01
C LEU A 220 25.58 19.88 6.86
N ALA A 221 24.88 21.01 6.96
CA ALA A 221 23.99 21.51 5.90
C ALA A 221 24.75 21.73 4.59
N GLN A 222 25.93 22.35 4.63
CA GLN A 222 26.76 22.59 3.45
C GLN A 222 27.22 21.26 2.82
N ARG A 223 27.63 20.29 3.63
CA ARG A 223 28.00 18.95 3.18
C ARG A 223 26.83 18.24 2.50
N LEU A 224 25.64 18.27 3.10
CA LEU A 224 24.44 17.66 2.51
C LEU A 224 24.04 18.34 1.19
N ARG A 225 24.19 19.66 1.06
CA ARG A 225 23.98 20.37 -0.22
C ARG A 225 24.95 19.89 -1.30
N ARG A 226 26.23 19.69 -0.97
CA ARG A 226 27.22 19.13 -1.90
C ARG A 226 26.86 17.69 -2.28
N ASN A 227 26.49 16.86 -1.30
CA ASN A 227 26.05 15.47 -1.54
C ASN A 227 24.84 15.43 -2.48
N ARG A 228 23.86 16.34 -2.31
CA ARG A 228 22.69 16.42 -3.17
C ARG A 228 23.05 16.74 -4.62
N ARG A 229 23.95 17.71 -4.86
CA ARG A 229 24.41 18.05 -6.21
C ARG A 229 25.08 16.86 -6.89
N LEU A 230 25.98 16.17 -6.18
CA LEU A 230 26.66 14.98 -6.69
C LEU A 230 25.68 13.84 -6.97
N ALA A 231 24.71 13.60 -6.08
CA ALA A 231 23.72 12.54 -6.24
C ALA A 231 22.85 12.75 -7.49
N LEU A 232 22.41 13.98 -7.74
CA LEU A 232 21.63 14.30 -8.94
C LEU A 232 22.45 14.09 -10.21
N ALA A 233 23.68 14.61 -10.26
CA ALA A 233 24.58 14.40 -11.41
C ALA A 233 24.82 12.90 -11.68
N ARG A 234 25.07 12.10 -10.63
CA ARG A 234 25.27 10.64 -10.79
C ARG A 234 24.04 9.91 -11.30
N LEU A 235 22.83 10.33 -10.91
CA LEU A 235 21.60 9.73 -11.44
C LEU A 235 21.47 10.05 -12.92
N ASP A 236 21.67 11.30 -13.32
CA ASP A 236 21.62 11.74 -14.71
C ASP A 236 22.67 11.03 -15.57
N ASP A 237 23.90 10.88 -15.06
CA ASP A 237 25.00 10.18 -15.74
C ASP A 237 24.64 8.71 -16.05
N VAL A 238 24.01 8.02 -15.11
CA VAL A 238 23.59 6.62 -15.30
C VAL A 238 22.50 6.54 -16.37
N ILE A 239 21.48 7.41 -16.30
CA ILE A 239 20.40 7.43 -17.30
C ILE A 239 20.95 7.73 -18.69
N ALA A 240 21.79 8.77 -18.82
CA ALA A 240 22.41 9.14 -20.09
C ALA A 240 23.29 8.02 -20.65
N ARG A 241 24.08 7.36 -19.79
CA ARG A 241 24.92 6.21 -20.19
C ARG A 241 24.11 5.06 -20.78
N PHE A 242 22.95 4.74 -20.20
CA PHE A 242 22.10 3.67 -20.73
C PHE A 242 21.32 4.10 -21.97
N ALA A 243 20.91 5.37 -22.06
CA ALA A 243 20.31 5.93 -23.27
C ALA A 243 21.28 5.86 -24.48
N GLN A 244 22.53 6.29 -24.30
CA GLN A 244 23.57 6.24 -25.34
C GLN A 244 23.94 4.81 -25.79
N ARG A 245 23.74 3.81 -24.93
CA ARG A 245 23.99 2.39 -25.28
C ARG A 245 22.83 1.74 -26.02
N GLN A 246 21.65 2.34 -25.92
CA GLN A 246 20.46 1.88 -26.60
C GLN A 246 20.39 2.42 -28.04
N GLU A 247 21.01 3.57 -28.28
CA GLU A 247 21.33 4.12 -29.61
C GLU A 247 22.39 3.27 -30.32
#